data_AF-A0A7J2R201-F1
#
_entry.id   AF-A0A7J2R201-F1
#
_cell.length_a   1.000
_cell.length_b   1.000
_cell.length_c   1.000
_cell.angle_alpha   90.00
_cell.angle_beta   90.00
_cell.angle_gamma   90.00
#
_symmetry.space_group_name_H-M   'P 1'
#
loop_
_entity.id
_entity.type
_entity.pdbx_description
1 polymer ?
#
loop_
_entity_poly.entity_id
_entity_poly.type
_entity_poly.pdbx_seq_one_letter_code
_entity_poly.pdbx_strand_id
1 'polypeptide(L)'
;MFVVFVIDVVQDGSIIAWCYNIIVDFRLSELFVTIAIFLSYILKVSVFEKGYNTIQKFAVIIYGIFTCIYVLFIYENGNTILDIIAFLIVFIYMVMVYAPFLQRALQAYRGLPEFSQAFLSLAIMSISFMLIFLNFAIDRVLIFLGSPGFTLFYFLAWIFVIVGIFGAYYGYIRPKSSEE
;
A
#
# COMPACT_ATOMS: atom_id res chain seq x y z
N MET A 1 -2.54 -6.85 -35.78
CA MET A 1 -1.12 -7.08 -35.46
C MET A 1 -0.70 -5.92 -34.57
N PHE A 2 -0.67 -6.13 -33.24
CA PHE A 2 -0.15 -5.11 -32.32
C PHE A 2 1.37 -5.24 -32.33
N VAL A 3 2.04 -4.23 -32.89
CA VAL A 3 3.49 -4.11 -32.76
C VAL A 3 3.75 -3.67 -31.31
N VAL A 4 4.05 -4.64 -30.45
CA VAL A 4 4.63 -4.34 -29.14
C VAL A 4 6.02 -3.79 -29.43
N PHE A 5 6.22 -2.49 -29.23
CA PHE A 5 7.55 -1.91 -29.20
C PHE A 5 8.26 -2.50 -27.98
N VAL A 6 9.00 -3.59 -28.18
CA VAL A 6 10.00 -4.05 -27.23
C VAL A 6 11.17 -3.08 -27.40
N ILE A 7 11.24 -2.08 -26.51
CA ILE A 7 12.46 -1.30 -26.36
C ILE A 7 13.46 -2.24 -25.70
N ASP A 8 14.32 -2.87 -26.49
CA ASP A 8 15.51 -3.56 -26.00
C ASP A 8 16.49 -2.51 -25.47
N VAL A 9 16.24 -2.04 -24.24
CA VAL A 9 17.23 -1.28 -23.50
C VAL A 9 18.36 -2.26 -23.20
N VAL A 10 19.49 -2.09 -23.88
CA VAL A 10 20.71 -2.85 -23.59
C VAL A 10 20.99 -2.69 -22.10
N GLN A 11 21.01 -3.80 -21.36
CA GLN A 11 21.41 -3.81 -19.95
C GLN A 11 22.92 -3.57 -19.85
N ASP A 12 23.33 -2.35 -20.14
CA ASP A 12 24.72 -1.88 -20.12
C ASP A 12 25.14 -1.35 -18.73
N GLY A 13 24.26 -1.46 -17.73
CA GLY A 13 24.48 -0.90 -16.40
C GLY A 13 24.44 0.63 -16.35
N SER A 14 24.00 1.29 -17.43
CA SER A 14 23.85 2.74 -17.47
C SER A 14 22.74 3.22 -16.54
N ILE A 15 22.86 4.48 -16.08
CA ILE A 15 21.83 5.15 -15.28
C ILE A 15 20.47 5.17 -16.00
N ILE A 16 20.48 5.21 -17.33
CA ILE A 16 19.28 5.21 -18.17
C ILE A 16 18.56 3.85 -18.10
N ALA A 17 19.31 2.74 -18.19
CA ALA A 17 18.75 1.40 -18.02
C ALA A 17 18.20 1.17 -16.61
N TRP A 18 18.89 1.69 -15.57
CA TRP A 18 18.39 1.64 -14.19
C TRP A 18 17.07 2.42 -14.02
N CYS A 19 16.97 3.64 -14.56
CA CYS A 19 15.73 4.42 -14.54
C CYS A 19 14.59 3.73 -15.28
N TYR A 20 14.87 3.09 -16.41
CA TYR A 20 13.85 2.35 -17.17
C TYR A 20 13.32 1.14 -16.39
N ASN A 21 14.20 0.35 -15.77
CA ASN A 21 13.79 -0.80 -14.96
C ASN A 21 12.97 -0.38 -13.74
N ILE A 22 13.24 0.78 -13.14
CA ILE A 22 12.37 1.31 -12.07
C ILE A 22 10.94 1.54 -12.54
N ILE A 23 10.75 2.04 -13.76
CA ILE A 23 9.43 2.38 -14.30
C ILE A 23 8.63 1.14 -14.69
N VAL A 24 9.31 0.11 -15.21
CA VAL A 24 8.67 -1.13 -15.69
C VAL A 24 8.38 -2.11 -14.55
N ASP A 25 9.15 -2.07 -13.47
CA ASP A 25 9.07 -3.05 -12.38
C ASP A 25 8.14 -2.62 -11.23
N PHE A 26 7.84 -3.55 -10.32
CA PHE A 26 7.07 -3.27 -9.10
C PHE A 26 7.68 -2.17 -8.22
N ARG A 27 8.96 -1.85 -8.41
CA ARG A 27 9.71 -0.83 -7.65
C ARG A 27 8.97 0.50 -7.53
N LEU A 28 8.50 1.04 -8.65
CA LEU A 28 7.81 2.33 -8.65
C LEU A 28 6.44 2.24 -7.95
N SER A 29 5.73 1.13 -8.15
CA SER A 29 4.43 0.90 -7.51
C SER A 29 4.55 0.80 -5.98
N GLU A 30 5.55 0.05 -5.48
CA GLU A 30 5.80 -0.10 -4.05
C GLU A 30 6.32 1.20 -3.42
N LEU A 31 7.12 1.97 -4.15
CA LEU A 31 7.55 3.31 -3.71
C LEU A 31 6.33 4.23 -3.52
N PHE A 32 5.43 4.30 -4.50
CA PHE A 32 4.22 5.12 -4.39
C PHE A 32 3.30 4.65 -3.28
N VAL A 33 3.17 3.34 -3.10
CA VAL A 33 2.41 2.79 -1.98
C VAL A 33 3.04 3.19 -0.64
N THR A 34 4.37 3.13 -0.52
CA THR A 34 5.09 3.55 0.69
C THR A 34 4.84 5.02 1.00
N ILE A 35 4.84 5.89 -0.01
CA ILE A 35 4.46 7.30 0.14
C ILE A 35 3.00 7.44 0.56
N ALA A 36 2.09 6.69 -0.06
CA ALA A 36 0.65 6.71 0.27
C ALA A 36 0.37 6.25 1.71
N ILE A 37 1.10 5.26 2.22
CA ILE A 37 1.03 4.83 3.63
C ILE A 37 1.45 5.97 4.55
N PHE A 38 2.54 6.68 4.23
CA PHE A 38 2.99 7.83 5.02
C PHE A 38 1.95 8.97 5.03
N LEU A 39 1.34 9.28 3.87
CA LEU A 39 0.25 10.25 3.79
C LEU A 39 -0.97 9.80 4.60
N SER A 40 -1.29 8.51 4.60
CA SER A 40 -2.39 7.94 5.39
C SER A 40 -2.11 8.01 6.89
N TYR A 41 -0.84 7.93 7.31
CA TYR A 41 -0.46 8.21 8.69
C TYR A 41 -0.71 9.68 9.07
N ILE A 42 -0.37 10.64 8.19
CA ILE A 42 -0.68 12.05 8.42
C ILE A 42 -2.20 12.25 8.56
N LEU A 43 -2.98 11.65 7.65
CA LEU A 43 -4.44 11.67 7.69
C LEU A 43 -4.99 11.09 9.00
N LYS A 44 -4.45 9.95 9.45
CA LYS A 44 -4.81 9.34 10.74
C LYS A 44 -4.66 10.33 11.89
N VAL A 45 -3.52 11.01 11.94
CA VAL A 45 -3.22 11.98 13.00
C VAL A 45 -4.16 13.17 12.89
N SER A 46 -4.38 13.73 11.70
CA SER A 46 -5.25 14.91 11.53
C SER A 46 -6.72 14.65 11.86
N VAL A 47 -7.22 13.44 11.59
CA VAL A 47 -8.63 13.09 11.81
C VAL A 47 -8.89 12.65 13.26
N PHE A 48 -7.99 11.86 13.85
CA PHE A 48 -8.27 11.16 15.12
C PHE A 48 -7.44 11.63 16.32
N GLU A 49 -6.39 12.43 16.12
CA GLU A 49 -5.46 12.81 17.19
C GLU A 49 -5.28 14.33 17.30
N LYS A 50 -5.03 14.80 18.51
CA LYS A 50 -4.72 16.23 18.76
C LYS A 50 -3.26 16.59 18.41
N GLY A 51 -2.45 15.61 18.05
CA GLY A 51 -1.03 15.78 17.76
C GLY A 51 -0.32 14.44 17.57
N TYR A 52 0.93 14.49 17.10
CA TYR A 52 1.72 13.31 16.79
C TYR A 52 2.25 12.63 18.06
N ASN A 53 2.06 11.32 18.17
CA ASN A 53 2.84 10.51 19.10
C ASN A 53 4.29 10.42 18.60
N THR A 54 5.25 10.90 19.39
CA THR A 54 6.67 10.97 19.02
C THR A 54 7.26 9.61 18.64
N ILE A 55 7.00 8.57 19.44
CA ILE A 55 7.54 7.22 19.20
C ILE A 55 6.96 6.65 17.90
N GLN A 56 5.63 6.73 17.73
CA GLN A 56 4.99 6.24 16.51
C GLN A 56 5.48 7.01 15.27
N LYS A 57 5.66 8.33 15.38
CA LYS A 57 6.16 9.18 14.29
C LYS A 57 7.55 8.73 13.83
N PHE A 58 8.48 8.55 14.76
CA PHE A 58 9.82 8.08 14.42
C PHE A 58 9.79 6.66 13.84
N ALA A 59 9.00 5.76 14.41
CA ALA A 59 8.86 4.40 13.89
C ALA A 59 8.36 4.40 12.44
N VAL A 60 7.30 5.18 12.13
CA VAL A 60 6.74 5.29 10.78
C VAL A 60 7.75 5.89 9.80
N ILE A 61 8.47 6.95 10.18
CA ILE A 61 9.46 7.59 9.29
C ILE A 61 10.64 6.67 9.02
N ILE A 62 11.23 6.07 10.06
CA ILE A 62 12.40 5.19 9.92
C ILE A 62 12.02 3.96 9.10
N TYR A 63 10.86 3.37 9.38
CA TYR A 63 10.39 2.21 8.62
C TYR A 63 10.09 2.56 7.17
N GLY A 64 9.46 3.72 6.91
CA GLY A 64 9.23 4.21 5.55
C GLY A 64 10.52 4.44 4.75
N ILE A 65 11.54 5.03 5.37
CA ILE A 65 12.87 5.20 4.75
C ILE A 65 13.51 3.83 4.45
N PHE A 66 13.45 2.91 5.41
CA PHE A 66 13.94 1.54 5.22
C PHE A 66 13.25 0.85 4.03
N THR A 67 11.92 0.94 3.94
CA THR A 67 11.16 0.40 2.81
C THR A 67 11.61 1.02 1.49
N CYS A 68 11.72 2.35 1.40
CA CYS A 68 12.20 3.02 0.19
C CYS A 68 13.61 2.57 -0.21
N ILE A 69 14.52 2.42 0.75
CA ILE A 69 15.90 1.95 0.49
C ILE A 69 15.85 0.52 -0.05
N TYR A 70 15.07 -0.36 0.57
CA TYR A 70 14.93 -1.74 0.11
C TYR A 70 14.42 -1.80 -1.32
N VAL A 71 13.32 -1.11 -1.62
CA VAL A 71 12.66 -1.14 -2.94
C VAL A 71 13.54 -0.53 -4.05
N LEU A 72 14.31 0.53 -3.75
CA LEU A 72 15.12 1.22 -4.76
C LEU A 72 16.49 0.57 -5.00
N PHE A 73 17.10 -0.01 -3.97
CA PHE A 73 18.51 -0.44 -4.03
C PHE A 73 18.71 -1.94 -3.83
N ILE A 74 17.81 -2.65 -3.14
CA ILE A 74 17.97 -4.08 -2.80
C ILE A 74 17.11 -4.97 -3.69
N TYR A 75 15.86 -4.56 -3.94
CA TYR A 75 14.92 -5.33 -4.75
C TYR A 75 15.46 -5.56 -6.17
N GLU A 76 15.33 -6.79 -6.69
CA GLU A 76 15.75 -7.17 -8.04
C GLU A 76 14.61 -7.93 -8.75
N ASN A 77 14.27 -7.51 -9.97
CA ASN A 77 13.21 -8.16 -10.74
C ASN A 77 13.62 -9.59 -11.12
N GLY A 78 12.65 -10.50 -11.08
CA GLY A 78 12.81 -11.92 -11.42
C GLY A 78 13.22 -12.77 -10.22
N ASN A 79 13.54 -12.15 -9.08
CA ASN A 79 13.84 -12.87 -7.86
C ASN A 79 12.61 -12.95 -6.94
N THR A 80 11.90 -14.07 -7.01
CA THR A 80 10.67 -14.32 -6.23
C THR A 80 10.88 -14.18 -4.72
N ILE A 81 12.08 -14.47 -4.20
CA ILE A 81 12.36 -14.30 -2.76
C ILE A 81 12.37 -12.80 -2.41
N LEU A 82 12.97 -11.97 -3.25
CA LEU A 82 12.99 -10.53 -3.04
C LEU A 82 11.60 -9.91 -3.21
N ASP A 83 10.76 -10.44 -4.12
CA ASP A 83 9.33 -10.09 -4.21
C ASP A 83 8.61 -10.37 -2.88
N ILE A 84 8.76 -11.57 -2.32
CA ILE A 84 8.13 -11.95 -1.04
C ILE A 84 8.53 -10.97 0.06
N ILE A 85 9.83 -10.70 0.18
CA ILE A 85 10.35 -9.79 1.19
C ILE A 85 9.81 -8.36 0.96
N ALA A 86 9.74 -7.89 -0.28
CA ALA A 86 9.22 -6.57 -0.63
C ALA A 86 7.75 -6.42 -0.19
N PHE A 87 6.89 -7.36 -0.58
CA PHE A 87 5.47 -7.35 -0.19
C PHE A 87 5.30 -7.47 1.32
N LEU A 88 6.13 -8.26 2.02
CA LEU A 88 6.09 -8.36 3.48
C LEU A 88 6.52 -7.06 4.17
N ILE A 89 7.57 -6.39 3.69
CA ILE A 89 8.01 -5.11 4.25
C ILE A 89 6.90 -4.07 4.10
N VAL A 90 6.30 -3.95 2.92
CA VAL A 90 5.19 -3.03 2.67
C VAL A 90 3.95 -3.42 3.47
N PHE A 91 3.64 -4.71 3.60
CA PHE A 91 2.54 -5.20 4.43
C PHE A 91 2.72 -4.83 5.90
N ILE A 92 3.91 -5.03 6.48
CA ILE A 92 4.19 -4.62 7.86
C ILE A 92 4.01 -3.11 8.01
N TYR A 93 4.48 -2.32 7.02
CA TYR A 93 4.30 -0.87 7.05
C TYR A 93 2.81 -0.47 6.99
N MET A 94 2.04 -1.13 6.13
CA MET A 94 0.58 -1.01 6.06
C MET A 94 -0.04 -1.27 7.43
N VAL A 95 0.30 -2.39 8.09
CA VAL A 95 -0.25 -2.74 9.41
C VAL A 95 0.08 -1.70 10.47
N MET A 96 1.31 -1.18 10.50
CA MET A 96 1.73 -0.14 11.46
C MET A 96 0.87 1.13 11.41
N VAL A 97 0.31 1.46 10.24
CA VAL A 97 -0.49 2.67 10.01
C VAL A 97 -1.99 2.38 9.97
N TYR A 98 -2.40 1.39 9.18
CA TYR A 98 -3.81 1.09 8.93
C TYR A 98 -4.47 0.29 10.06
N ALA A 99 -3.75 -0.51 10.85
CA ALA A 99 -4.35 -1.18 12.00
C ALA A 99 -4.84 -0.18 13.07
N PRO A 100 -4.03 0.81 13.53
CA PRO A 100 -4.54 1.82 14.45
C PRO A 100 -5.57 2.73 13.80
N PHE A 101 -5.45 3.04 12.50
CA PHE A 101 -6.48 3.77 11.76
C PHE A 101 -7.83 3.03 11.78
N LEU A 102 -7.83 1.73 11.47
CA LEU A 102 -9.00 0.86 11.48
C LEU A 102 -9.67 0.83 12.86
N GLN A 103 -8.87 0.68 13.92
CA GLN A 103 -9.40 0.69 15.29
C GLN A 103 -10.12 2.00 15.60
N ARG A 104 -9.54 3.14 15.23
CA ARG A 104 -10.14 4.47 15.44
C ARG A 104 -11.39 4.67 14.59
N ALA A 105 -11.36 4.26 13.32
CA ALA A 105 -12.53 4.32 12.44
C ALA A 105 -13.70 3.49 13.00
N LEU A 106 -13.45 2.28 13.51
CA LEU A 106 -14.49 1.46 14.13
C LEU A 106 -15.02 2.03 15.45
N GLN A 107 -14.18 2.71 16.25
CA GLN A 107 -14.62 3.43 17.44
C GLN A 107 -15.52 4.62 17.06
N ALA A 108 -15.12 5.40 16.05
CA ALA A 108 -15.88 6.54 15.56
C ALA A 108 -17.21 6.14 14.91
N TYR A 109 -17.23 5.02 14.17
CA TYR A 109 -18.44 4.42 13.61
C TYR A 109 -19.53 4.20 14.67
N ARG A 110 -19.13 3.73 15.86
CA ARG A 110 -20.04 3.45 16.98
C ARG A 110 -20.40 4.70 17.79
N GLY A 111 -19.51 5.70 17.81
CA GLY A 111 -19.65 6.90 18.64
C GLY A 111 -20.34 8.09 17.95
N LEU A 112 -20.35 8.13 16.62
CA LEU A 112 -20.84 9.26 15.83
C LEU A 112 -21.87 8.78 14.79
N PRO A 113 -23.15 8.62 15.17
CA PRO A 113 -24.18 8.04 14.30
C PRO A 113 -24.37 8.81 12.99
N GLU A 114 -24.23 10.14 13.03
CA GLU A 114 -24.34 11.04 11.87
C GLU A 114 -23.30 10.77 10.78
N PHE A 115 -22.11 10.27 11.15
CA PHE A 115 -20.99 9.98 10.22
C PHE A 115 -20.66 8.50 10.16
N SER A 116 -21.53 7.64 10.69
CA SER A 116 -21.29 6.20 10.82
C SER A 116 -20.92 5.56 9.48
N GLN A 117 -21.67 5.83 8.41
CA GLN A 117 -21.37 5.27 7.09
C GLN A 117 -19.97 5.64 6.60
N ALA A 118 -19.54 6.89 6.77
CA ALA A 118 -18.22 7.33 6.32
C ALA A 118 -17.08 6.65 7.10
N PHE A 119 -17.23 6.52 8.42
CA PHE A 119 -16.26 5.79 9.24
C PHE A 119 -16.23 4.29 8.95
N LEU A 120 -17.37 3.68 8.63
CA LEU A 120 -17.43 2.29 8.18
C LEU A 120 -16.72 2.11 6.84
N SER A 121 -16.94 3.01 5.88
CA SER A 121 -16.24 3.00 4.60
C SER A 121 -14.73 3.16 4.75
N LEU A 122 -14.27 4.03 5.65
CA LEU A 122 -12.86 4.18 6.02
C LEU A 122 -12.27 2.92 6.69
N ALA A 123 -13.07 2.22 7.51
CA ALA A 123 -12.67 0.95 8.11
C ALA A 123 -12.53 -0.15 7.04
N ILE A 124 -13.49 -0.26 6.12
CA ILE A 124 -13.45 -1.20 4.99
C ILE A 124 -12.24 -0.92 4.10
N MET A 125 -11.99 0.34 3.74
CA MET A 125 -10.80 0.75 3.01
C MET A 125 -9.51 0.27 3.69
N SER A 126 -9.39 0.53 5.00
CA SER A 126 -8.17 0.21 5.76
C SER A 126 -7.88 -1.29 5.80
N ILE A 127 -8.90 -2.12 6.04
CA ILE A 127 -8.71 -3.56 6.04
C ILE A 127 -8.44 -4.09 4.63
N SER A 128 -9.12 -3.56 3.60
CA SER A 128 -8.86 -3.95 2.21
C SER A 128 -7.42 -3.66 1.81
N PHE A 129 -6.88 -2.48 2.13
CA PHE A 129 -5.49 -2.13 1.79
C PHE A 129 -4.45 -3.02 2.46
N MET A 130 -4.66 -3.40 3.72
CA MET A 130 -3.80 -4.39 4.38
C MET A 130 -3.88 -5.76 3.69
N LEU A 131 -5.08 -6.19 3.30
CA LEU A 131 -5.30 -7.49 2.68
C LEU A 131 -4.70 -7.58 1.27
N ILE A 132 -4.61 -6.47 0.50
CA ILE A 132 -3.96 -6.47 -0.82
C ILE A 132 -2.53 -7.02 -0.72
N PHE A 133 -1.72 -6.43 0.18
CA PHE A 133 -0.31 -6.80 0.32
C PHE A 133 -0.11 -8.15 0.98
N LEU A 134 -0.99 -8.54 1.92
CA LEU A 134 -0.98 -9.89 2.46
C LEU A 134 -1.23 -10.94 1.38
N ASN A 135 -2.22 -10.71 0.52
CA ASN A 135 -2.56 -11.63 -0.56
C ASN A 135 -1.45 -11.70 -1.62
N PHE A 136 -0.84 -10.58 -2.00
CA PHE A 136 0.32 -10.61 -2.90
C PHE A 136 1.54 -11.31 -2.29
N ALA A 137 1.81 -11.13 -0.99
CA ALA A 137 2.88 -11.86 -0.31
C ALA A 137 2.62 -13.38 -0.33
N ILE A 138 1.39 -13.81 -0.04
CA ILE A 138 1.03 -15.24 -0.09
C ILE A 138 1.12 -15.79 -1.52
N ASP A 139 0.65 -15.03 -2.51
CA ASP A 139 0.77 -15.40 -3.93
C ASP A 139 2.23 -15.68 -4.31
N ARG A 140 3.16 -14.79 -3.93
CA ARG A 140 4.58 -14.97 -4.22
C ARG A 140 5.21 -16.14 -3.46
N VAL A 141 4.79 -16.39 -2.22
CA VAL A 141 5.21 -17.59 -1.48
C VAL A 141 4.77 -18.86 -2.21
N LEU A 142 3.53 -18.91 -2.71
CA LEU A 142 3.04 -20.08 -3.45
C LEU A 142 3.75 -20.28 -4.79
N ILE A 143 4.06 -19.18 -5.50
CA ILE A 143 4.88 -19.23 -6.72
C ILE A 143 6.29 -19.75 -6.40
N PHE A 144 6.90 -19.29 -5.31
CA PHE A 144 8.20 -19.79 -4.85
C PHE A 144 8.17 -21.30 -4.53
N LEU A 145 7.06 -21.80 -4.00
CA LEU A 145 6.86 -23.23 -3.71
C LEU A 145 6.51 -24.07 -4.95
N GLY A 146 6.49 -23.49 -6.16
CA GLY A 146 6.31 -24.21 -7.42
C GLY A 146 4.92 -24.12 -8.04
N SER A 147 4.07 -23.18 -7.60
CA SER A 147 2.80 -22.89 -8.29
C SER A 147 3.06 -22.40 -9.73
N PRO A 148 2.32 -22.90 -10.74
CA PRO A 148 2.59 -22.63 -12.16
C PRO A 148 2.18 -21.22 -12.65
N GLY A 149 1.83 -20.29 -11.76
CA GLY A 149 1.41 -18.93 -12.12
C GLY A 149 0.52 -18.28 -11.07
N PHE A 150 -0.38 -17.39 -11.54
CA PHE A 150 -1.30 -16.62 -10.71
C PHE A 150 -2.15 -17.52 -9.80
N THR A 151 -2.06 -17.31 -8.49
CA THR A 151 -2.85 -18.07 -7.52
C THR A 151 -4.18 -17.38 -7.23
N LEU A 152 -5.08 -18.06 -6.51
CA LEU A 152 -6.30 -17.44 -5.99
C LEU A 152 -6.00 -16.13 -5.24
N PHE A 153 -4.88 -16.05 -4.53
CA PHE A 153 -4.49 -14.88 -3.74
C PHE A 153 -4.18 -13.68 -4.64
N TYR A 154 -3.62 -13.89 -5.83
CA TYR A 154 -3.46 -12.81 -6.81
C TYR A 154 -4.81 -12.14 -7.14
N PHE A 155 -5.84 -12.93 -7.42
CA PHE A 155 -7.17 -12.41 -7.75
C PHE A 155 -7.86 -11.78 -6.53
N LEU A 156 -7.69 -12.37 -5.35
CA LEU A 156 -8.19 -11.79 -4.10
C LEU A 156 -7.58 -10.42 -3.81
N ALA A 157 -6.28 -10.23 -4.06
CA ALA A 157 -5.63 -8.93 -3.92
C ALA A 157 -6.33 -7.87 -4.78
N TRP A 158 -6.63 -8.18 -6.04
CA TRP A 158 -7.36 -7.26 -6.94
C TRP A 158 -8.80 -7.00 -6.52
N ILE A 159 -9.50 -7.99 -5.96
CA ILE A 159 -10.82 -7.77 -5.37
C ILE A 159 -10.72 -6.77 -4.22
N PHE A 160 -9.71 -6.90 -3.35
CA PHE A 160 -9.48 -5.95 -2.27
C PHE A 160 -9.05 -4.56 -2.77
N VAL A 161 -8.33 -4.45 -3.90
CA VAL A 161 -8.06 -3.16 -4.55
C VAL A 161 -9.38 -2.47 -4.88
N ILE A 162 -10.30 -3.17 -5.55
CA ILE A 162 -11.59 -2.63 -5.96
C ILE A 162 -12.40 -2.20 -4.73
N VAL A 163 -12.57 -3.09 -3.76
CA VAL A 163 -13.32 -2.81 -2.52
C VAL A 163 -12.70 -1.64 -1.74
N GLY A 164 -11.36 -1.59 -1.66
CA GLY A 164 -10.64 -0.53 -0.97
C GLY A 164 -10.82 0.85 -1.62
N ILE A 165 -10.75 0.93 -2.95
CA ILE A 165 -10.98 2.17 -3.69
C ILE A 165 -12.41 2.68 -3.49
N PHE A 166 -13.42 1.79 -3.61
CA PHE A 166 -14.80 2.17 -3.34
C PHE A 166 -14.99 2.61 -1.88
N GLY A 167 -14.40 1.88 -0.93
CA GLY A 167 -14.39 2.27 0.48
C GLY A 167 -13.79 3.66 0.72
N ALA A 168 -12.69 3.99 0.06
CA ALA A 168 -12.07 5.31 0.15
C ALA A 168 -13.00 6.41 -0.40
N TYR A 169 -13.64 6.17 -1.54
CA TYR A 169 -14.52 7.14 -2.19
C TYR A 169 -15.81 7.39 -1.39
N TYR A 170 -16.46 6.32 -0.90
CA TYR A 170 -17.64 6.44 -0.05
C TYR A 170 -17.32 6.98 1.35
N GLY A 171 -16.09 6.78 1.82
CA GLY A 171 -15.59 7.32 3.07
C GLY A 171 -15.21 8.80 3.01
N TYR A 172 -15.39 9.47 1.86
CA TYR A 172 -15.12 10.89 1.72
C TYR A 172 -16.10 11.70 2.57
N ILE A 173 -15.65 12.06 3.78
CA ILE A 173 -16.34 13.03 4.62
C ILE A 173 -16.10 14.39 3.97
N ARG A 174 -17.09 14.88 3.22
CA ARG A 174 -17.08 16.27 2.72
C ARG A 174 -16.92 17.17 3.96
N PRO A 175 -15.84 17.96 4.09
CA PRO A 175 -15.80 18.95 5.16
C PRO A 175 -17.06 19.80 4.98
N LYS A 176 -17.84 20.00 6.06
CA LYS A 176 -18.94 20.96 6.02
C LYS A 176 -18.35 22.21 5.40
N SER A 177 -18.92 22.65 4.27
CA SER A 177 -18.63 23.99 3.78
C SER A 177 -18.78 24.89 4.97
N SER A 178 -17.73 25.66 5.29
CA SER A 178 -17.83 26.78 6.20
C SER A 178 -18.92 27.69 5.65
N GLU A 179 -20.16 27.49 6.10
CA GLU A 179 -21.18 28.51 6.09
C GLU A 179 -20.79 29.48 7.20
N GLU A 180 -19.92 30.42 6.84
CA GLU A 180 -19.93 31.81 7.29
C GLU A 180 -19.66 32.71 6.08
#